data_AF-A0A1B0BHW7-F1
#
_entry.id   AF-A0A1B0BHW7-F1
#
_cell.length_a   1.000
_cell.length_b   1.000
_cell.length_c   1.000
_cell.angle_alpha   90.00
_cell.angle_beta   90.00
_cell.angle_gamma   90.00
#
_symmetry.space_group_name_H-M   'P 1'
#
loop_
_entity.id
_entity.type
_entity.pdbx_description
1 polymer ?
#
loop_
_entity_poly.entity_id
_entity_poly.type
_entity_poly.pdbx_seq_one_letter_code
_entity_poly.pdbx_strand_id
1 'polypeptide(L)' 'MTVTVGFRRAMRLDKAPMIRFNQRTFEFNVTDLGRTASHYYIKCNRVEIFNELIKPFMNEDDIFVLMSQAQNRFL' A
#
# COMPACT_ATOMS: atom_id res chain seq x y z
N MET A 1 3.16 -26.04 -1.08
CA MET A 1 2.20 -25.04 -1.58
C MET A 1 2.08 -23.79 -0.69
N THR A 2 2.54 -23.81 0.57
CA THR A 2 2.43 -22.70 1.55
C THR A 2 3.56 -21.66 1.47
N VAL A 3 4.78 -22.03 1.04
CA VAL A 3 5.91 -21.08 0.94
C VAL A 3 5.71 -20.04 -0.18
N THR A 4 5.16 -20.46 -1.32
CA THR A 4 4.96 -19.60 -2.50
C THR A 4 3.92 -18.50 -2.27
N VAL A 5 2.87 -18.78 -1.48
CA VAL A 5 1.82 -17.79 -1.18
C VAL A 5 2.30 -16.70 -0.21
N GLY A 6 3.14 -17.05 0.77
CA GLY A 6 3.78 -16.07 1.66
C GLY A 6 4.70 -15.13 0.88
N PHE A 7 5.52 -15.68 -0.02
CA PHE A 7 6.43 -14.91 -0.87
C PHE A 7 5.70 -13.95 -1.81
N ARG A 8 4.60 -14.39 -2.44
CA ARG A 8 3.77 -13.52 -3.29
C ARG A 8 3.16 -12.36 -2.49
N ARG A 9 2.73 -12.59 -1.25
CA ARG A 9 2.19 -11.53 -0.38
C ARG A 9 3.28 -10.54 0.04
N ALA A 10 4.48 -11.04 0.37
CA ALA A 10 5.63 -10.20 0.67
C ALA A 10 5.99 -9.27 -0.50
N MET A 11 6.08 -9.80 -1.72
CA MET A 11 6.32 -8.98 -2.91
C MET A 11 5.25 -7.92 -3.14
N ARG A 12 3.98 -8.22 -2.89
CA ARG A 12 2.90 -7.24 -3.03
C ARG A 12 3.04 -6.09 -2.04
N LEU A 13 3.31 -6.40 -0.78
CA LEU A 13 3.52 -5.38 0.25
C LEU A 13 4.79 -4.56 -0.01
N ASP A 14 5.82 -5.17 -0.61
CA ASP A 14 7.05 -4.48 -1.03
C ASP A 14 6.80 -3.51 -2.20
N LYS A 15 5.96 -3.90 -3.17
CA LYS A 15 5.52 -3.04 -4.27
C LYS A 15 4.65 -1.87 -3.81
N ALA A 16 3.89 -2.03 -2.72
CA ALA A 16 2.99 -1.03 -2.13
C ALA A 16 3.66 -0.13 -1.06
N PRO A 17 4.98 0.08 -1.16
CA PRO A 17 5.91 0.46 -0.09
C PRO A 17 5.51 0.22 1.38
N MET A 18 4.77 -0.84 1.71
CA MET A 18 4.33 -1.11 3.09
C MET A 18 5.39 -1.86 3.90
N ILE A 19 6.22 -2.63 3.22
CA ILE A 19 7.42 -3.29 3.78
C ILE A 19 8.56 -3.13 2.79
N ARG A 20 9.79 -3.38 3.21
CA ARG A 20 10.91 -3.69 2.33
C ARG A 20 11.31 -5.13 2.54
N PHE A 21 11.20 -5.94 1.49
CA PHE A 21 11.50 -7.36 1.56
C PHE A 21 12.83 -7.68 0.87
N ASN A 22 13.83 -8.08 1.65
CA ASN A 22 15.11 -8.52 1.11
C ASN A 22 15.00 -9.97 0.65
N GLN A 23 14.93 -10.19 -0.67
CA GLN A 23 14.79 -11.52 -1.25
C GLN A 23 16.01 -12.43 -1.04
N ARG A 24 17.19 -11.87 -0.74
CA ARG A 24 18.42 -12.65 -0.52
C ARG A 24 18.52 -13.15 0.91
N THR A 25 18.16 -12.32 1.89
CA THR A 25 18.23 -12.64 3.33
C THR A 25 16.89 -13.09 3.91
N PHE A 26 15.79 -12.95 3.16
CA PHE A 26 14.41 -13.16 3.59
C PHE A 26 13.96 -12.25 4.75
N GLU A 27 14.59 -11.09 4.90
CA GLU A 27 14.28 -10.12 5.96
C GLU A 27 13.18 -9.13 5.56
N PHE A 28 12.46 -8.67 6.57
CA PHE A 28 11.38 -7.70 6.46
C PHE A 28 11.74 -6.43 7.23
N ASN A 29 11.77 -5.30 6.54
CA ASN A 29 11.90 -3.99 7.17
C ASN A 29 10.59 -3.21 7.06
N VAL A 30 10.12 -2.67 8.17
CA VAL A 30 8.91 -1.84 8.21
C VAL A 30 9.21 -0.46 7.62
N THR A 31 8.26 0.09 6.86
CA THR A 31 8.32 1.47 6.35
C THR A 31 7.39 2.37 7.17
N ASP A 32 7.61 3.68 7.12
CA ASP A 32 6.69 4.64 7.75
C ASP A 32 5.30 4.58 7.12
N LEU A 33 5.21 4.34 5.80
CA LEU A 33 3.94 4.15 5.11
C LEU A 33 3.20 2.91 5.64
N GLY A 34 3.89 1.78 5.80
CA GLY A 34 3.32 0.56 6.37
C GLY A 34 2.89 0.74 7.82
N ARG A 35 3.68 1.47 8.61
CA ARG A 35 3.34 1.81 10.01
C ARG A 35 2.07 2.65 10.07
N THR A 36 2.00 3.74 9.30
CA THR A 36 0.81 4.60 9.20
C THR A 36 -0.41 3.81 8.74
N ALA A 37 -0.28 3.04 7.67
CA ALA A 37 -1.38 2.21 7.16
C ALA A 37 -1.87 1.20 8.21
N SER A 38 -0.97 0.59 8.98
CA SER A 38 -1.33 -0.33 10.06
C SER A 38 -2.05 0.39 11.21
N HIS A 39 -1.61 1.59 11.59
CA HIS A 39 -2.26 2.39 12.64
C HIS A 39 -3.71 2.75 12.29
N TYR A 40 -3.97 3.04 11.02
CA TYR A 40 -5.30 3.42 10.54
C TYR A 40 -6.07 2.28 9.86
N TYR A 41 -5.62 1.04 9.98
CA TYR A 41 -6.23 -0.15 9.36
C TYR A 41 -6.50 0.00 7.85
N ILE A 42 -5.62 0.69 7.14
CA ILE A 42 -5.70 0.90 5.70
C ILE A 42 -5.19 -0.36 4.98
N LYS A 43 -6.04 -0.93 4.13
CA LYS A 43 -5.71 -2.13 3.35
C LYS A 43 -4.65 -1.83 2.26
N CYS A 44 -3.80 -2.81 1.95
CA CYS A 44 -2.73 -2.69 0.93
C CYS A 44 -3.20 -2.19 -0.44
N ASN A 45 -4.37 -2.64 -0.90
CA ASN A 45 -4.97 -2.18 -2.14
C ASN A 45 -5.35 -0.69 -2.13
N ARG A 46 -5.73 -0.15 -0.96
CA ARG A 46 -6.03 1.28 -0.78
C ARG A 46 -4.74 2.10 -0.81
N VAL A 47 -3.69 1.62 -0.16
CA VAL A 47 -2.35 2.24 -0.18
C VAL A 47 -1.81 2.37 -1.61
N GLU A 48 -1.98 1.34 -2.44
CA GLU A 48 -1.62 1.39 -3.87
C GLU A 48 -2.36 2.53 -4.60
N ILE A 49 -3.67 2.66 -4.40
CA ILE A 49 -4.49 3.72 -5.01
C ILE A 49 -4.02 5.11 -4.54
N PHE A 50 -3.80 5.28 -3.24
CA PHE A 50 -3.29 6.55 -2.71
C PHE A 50 -1.94 6.91 -3.34
N ASN A 51 -1.03 5.96 -3.47
CA ASN A 51 0.29 6.21 -4.02
C ASN A 51 0.27 6.53 -5.53
N GLU A 52 -0.72 6.04 -6.27
CA GLU A 52 -0.92 6.37 -7.69
C GLU A 52 -1.56 7.75 -7.91
N LEU A 53 -2.45 8.17 -7.01
CA LEU A 53 -3.29 9.35 -7.20
C LEU A 53 -2.80 10.60 -6.45
N ILE A 54 -2.04 10.43 -5.36
CA ILE A 54 -1.46 11.55 -4.61
C ILE A 54 -0.46 12.29 -5.49
N LYS A 55 -0.65 13.60 -5.61
CA LYS A 55 0.24 14.53 -6.32
C LYS A 55 0.83 15.55 -5.35
N PRO A 56 2.00 16.14 -5.63
CA PRO A 56 2.61 17.16 -4.78
C PRO A 56 1.71 18.38 -4.54
N PHE A 57 0.89 18.73 -5.53
CA PHE A 57 -0.09 19.79 -5.45
C PHE A 57 -1.46 19.23 -5.82
N MET A 58 -2.41 19.34 -4.90
CA MET A 58 -3.79 18.90 -5.08
C MET A 58 -4.73 19.99 -4.55
N ASN A 59 -5.79 20.26 -5.29
CA ASN A 59 -6.87 21.13 -4.85
C ASN A 59 -7.91 20.32 -4.06
N GLU A 60 -8.87 21.00 -3.43
CA GLU A 60 -9.91 20.35 -2.63
C GLU A 60 -10.75 19.35 -3.46
N ASP A 61 -11.03 19.68 -4.73
CA ASP A 61 -11.70 18.79 -5.67
C ASP A 61 -10.91 17.50 -5.93
N ASP A 62 -9.57 17.60 -6.07
CA ASP A 62 -8.70 16.43 -6.28
C ASP A 62 -8.73 15.50 -5.07
N ILE A 63 -8.77 16.07 -3.86
CA ILE A 63 -8.88 15.31 -2.61
C ILE A 63 -10.22 14.58 -2.55
N PHE A 64 -11.31 15.23 -2.96
CA PHE A 64 -12.62 14.60 -2.97
C PHE A 64 -12.70 13.43 -3.95
N VAL A 65 -12.09 13.59 -5.14
CA VAL A 65 -11.97 12.53 -6.14
C VAL A 65 -11.10 11.38 -5.61
N LEU A 66 -9.95 11.69 -5.00
CA LEU A 66 -9.05 10.71 -4.39
C LEU A 66 -9.77 9.83 -3.37
N MET A 67 -10.49 10.46 -2.44
CA MET A 67 -11.23 9.75 -1.38
C MET A 67 -12.37 8.91 -1.96
N SER A 68 -13.09 9.44 -2.94
CA SER A 68 -14.17 8.73 -3.63
C SER A 68 -13.65 7.50 -4.37
N GLN A 69 -12.52 7.62 -5.07
CA GLN A 69 -11.91 6.51 -5.81
C GLN A 69 -11.31 5.46 -4.87
N ALA A 70 -10.65 5.88 -3.79
CA ALA A 70 -10.16 4.97 -2.78
C ALA A 70 -11.30 4.14 -2.18
N GLN A 71 -12.44 4.76 -1.87
CA GLN A 71 -13.59 4.06 -1.27
C GLN A 71 -14.29 3.10 -2.25
N ASN A 72 -14.59 3.54 -3.48
CA ASN A 72 -15.54 2.84 -4.36
C ASN A 72 -14.95 1.72 -5.24
N ARG A 73 -13.62 1.58 -5.38
CA ARG A 73 -13.00 0.64 -6.33
C ARG A 73 -13.16 -0.87 -6.00
N PHE A 74 -14.04 -1.23 -5.05
CA PHE A 74 -14.27 -2.62 -4.63
C PHE A 74 -15.76 -2.99 -4.47
N LEU A 75 -16.66 -2.20 -5.08
CA LEU A 75 -17.94 -2.73 -5.58
C LEU A 75 -17.77 -3.10 -7.06
#